data_AF-A0A950U8V5-F1
#
_entry.id   AF-A0A950U8V5-F1
#
_cell.length_a   1.000
_cell.length_b   1.000
_cell.length_c   1.000
_cell.angle_alpha   90.00
_cell.angle_beta   90.00
_cell.angle_gamma   90.00
#
_symmetry.space_group_name_H-M   'P 1'
#
loop_
_entity.id
_entity.type
_entity.pdbx_description
1 polymer ?
#
loop_
_entity_poly.entity_id
_entity_poly.type
_entity_poly.pdbx_seq_one_letter_code
_entity_poly.pdbx_strand_id
1 'polypeptide(L)'
;MAACVLLALALGGAAAVGAQASTSPGQIALAERLAAEDPGAVLGGDTIVATGNGAFLFGVPDRPNVIFALGRNEVVFGGQGRNEIIALAASATVYLGRGSNYVWAGTGATVFGGAGRNLLIDTGARSTVFVRSTATQVVMYGRHGRVLCSHGARGALLYISATDFVGRTCRAVHTRVLPVSRVHGASPSPRVGAPNIVTGDGSNDNPYVAPCDDSSKLDCVVSAFPSRTLDRFGANEYVPAYRCPSDHPYLLFDGFAPYGSTWGPGVQVGEDWGDYPIGVSITHDSAVADPGYPPSSGDVLATGTLTGFPNSSATNWNGKSHWYQVKLYCTSDRCHGVSEVSDDPNIGLPPNNCLPALRHAPKRTNTRLTTRSRLL
;
A
#
# COMPACT_ATOMS: atom_id res chain seq x y z
N MET A 1 24.85 13.58 2.79
CA MET A 1 23.68 14.47 2.79
C MET A 1 23.05 14.36 4.16
N ALA A 2 22.87 15.47 4.86
CA ALA A 2 22.43 15.46 6.26
C ALA A 2 20.92 15.19 6.32
N ALA A 3 20.52 14.07 6.92
CA ALA A 3 19.13 13.82 7.30
C ALA A 3 18.72 14.84 8.37
N CYS A 4 17.57 15.48 8.19
CA CYS A 4 17.08 16.49 9.13
C CYS A 4 16.08 15.81 10.08
N VAL A 5 16.59 15.28 11.19
CA VAL A 5 15.73 14.71 12.25
C VAL A 5 15.15 15.87 13.07
N LEU A 6 13.86 16.16 12.87
CA LEU A 6 13.12 17.12 13.68
C LEU A 6 12.39 16.36 14.80
N LEU A 7 13.05 16.27 15.96
CA LEU A 7 12.39 15.85 17.20
C LEU A 7 11.74 17.07 17.85
N ALA A 8 10.44 17.25 17.62
CA ALA A 8 9.67 18.27 18.32
C ALA A 8 9.28 17.77 19.73
N LEU A 9 10.22 17.83 20.67
CA LEU A 9 9.91 17.78 22.09
C LEU A 9 9.30 19.14 22.46
N ALA A 10 7.98 19.27 22.39
CA ALA A 10 7.29 20.46 22.87
C ALA A 10 7.37 20.55 24.41
N LEU A 11 8.52 20.96 24.94
CA LEU A 11 8.61 21.55 26.27
C LEU A 11 8.14 23.00 26.13
N GLY A 12 6.90 23.24 26.56
CA GLY A 12 6.14 24.45 26.29
C GLY A 12 6.87 25.75 26.64
N GLY A 13 6.85 26.70 25.70
CA GLY A 13 7.20 28.10 25.92
C GLY A 13 5.99 29.01 25.70
N ALA A 14 5.60 29.71 26.77
CA ALA A 14 4.72 30.87 26.87
C ALA A 14 3.19 30.70 26.73
N ALA A 15 2.56 30.56 27.91
CA ALA A 15 1.28 31.17 28.33
C ALA A 15 0.00 30.88 27.51
N ALA A 16 -0.55 29.69 27.73
CA ALA A 16 -2.00 29.51 27.89
C ALA A 16 -2.23 28.44 28.97
N VAL A 17 -3.02 28.76 30.00
CA VAL A 17 -3.42 27.81 31.04
C VAL A 17 -4.36 26.79 30.41
N GLY A 18 -3.82 25.63 30.03
CA GLY A 18 -4.57 24.51 29.48
C GLY A 18 -3.73 23.25 29.58
N ALA A 19 -4.12 22.35 30.50
CA ALA A 19 -3.63 20.99 30.73
C ALA A 19 -2.23 20.66 30.20
N GLN A 20 -1.24 20.60 31.09
CA GLN A 20 0.03 19.94 30.80
C GLN A 20 -0.28 18.51 30.32
N ALA A 21 -0.06 18.29 29.03
CA ALA A 21 -0.24 17.00 28.38
C ALA A 21 0.83 16.06 28.93
N SER A 22 0.44 15.12 29.80
CA SER A 22 1.35 14.07 30.26
C SER A 22 1.56 13.08 29.12
N THR A 23 2.56 13.32 28.27
CA THR A 23 3.09 12.29 27.37
C THR A 23 3.64 11.15 28.21
N SER A 24 3.28 9.91 27.90
CA SER A 24 3.78 8.77 28.69
C SER A 24 5.28 8.56 28.47
N PRO A 25 6.05 8.12 29.49
CA PRO A 25 7.46 7.79 29.33
C PRO A 25 7.72 6.79 28.19
N GLY A 26 6.79 5.85 27.97
CA GLY A 26 6.87 4.89 26.86
C GLY A 26 6.77 5.53 25.47
N GLN A 27 5.94 6.57 25.30
CA GLN A 27 5.86 7.31 24.03
C GLN A 27 7.12 8.13 23.76
N ILE A 28 7.73 8.70 24.80
CA ILE A 28 8.99 9.46 24.67
C ILE A 28 10.11 8.50 24.22
N ALA A 29 10.27 7.37 24.91
CA ALA A 29 11.28 6.37 24.55
C ALA A 29 11.06 5.81 23.13
N LEU A 30 9.81 5.60 22.73
CA LEU A 30 9.47 5.21 21.36
C LEU A 30 9.89 6.28 20.36
N ALA A 31 9.61 7.55 20.64
CA ALA A 31 9.94 8.65 19.74
C ALA A 31 11.45 8.87 19.60
N GLU A 32 12.19 8.80 20.70
CA GLU A 32 13.66 8.85 20.69
C GLU A 32 14.24 7.73 19.85
N ARG A 33 13.71 6.50 19.99
CA ARG A 33 14.14 5.37 19.18
C ARG A 33 13.86 5.60 17.69
N LEU A 34 12.64 6.02 17.34
CA LEU A 34 12.27 6.27 15.94
C LEU A 34 13.11 7.38 15.31
N ALA A 35 13.37 8.45 16.06
CA ALA A 35 14.25 9.52 15.63
C ALA A 35 15.70 9.05 15.42
N ALA A 36 16.19 8.13 16.26
CA ALA A 36 17.54 7.56 16.13
C ALA A 36 17.66 6.52 15.00
N GLU A 37 16.60 5.73 14.76
CA GLU A 37 16.54 4.75 13.68
C GLU A 37 16.36 5.41 12.31
N ASP A 38 15.73 6.59 12.28
CA ASP A 38 15.49 7.42 11.09
C ASP A 38 14.95 6.62 9.89
N PRO A 39 13.76 6.01 10.00
CA PRO A 39 13.16 5.27 8.89
C PRO A 39 13.01 6.12 7.63
N GLY A 40 12.72 7.41 7.75
CA GLY A 40 12.73 8.36 6.64
C GLY A 40 14.02 8.29 5.83
N ALA A 41 15.19 8.31 6.47
CA ALA A 41 16.47 8.21 5.76
C ALA A 41 16.64 6.92 4.96
N VAL A 42 16.12 5.77 5.44
CA VAL A 42 16.12 4.50 4.69
C VAL A 42 15.36 4.65 3.37
N LEU A 43 14.34 5.51 3.33
CA LEU A 43 13.55 5.81 2.13
C LEU A 43 14.03 7.04 1.36
N GLY A 44 15.21 7.61 1.69
CA GLY A 44 15.72 8.85 1.09
C GLY A 44 14.96 10.11 1.52
N GLY A 45 14.18 10.00 2.60
CA GLY A 45 13.23 10.98 3.10
C GLY A 45 13.59 11.58 4.44
N ASP A 46 12.55 12.09 5.10
CA ASP A 46 12.64 12.68 6.43
C ASP A 46 11.80 11.89 7.44
N THR A 47 12.37 11.68 8.63
CA THR A 47 11.64 11.16 9.80
C THR A 47 11.12 12.31 10.63
N ILE A 48 9.82 12.36 10.86
CA ILE A 48 9.17 13.37 11.69
C ILE A 48 8.41 12.66 12.81
N VAL A 49 8.75 12.94 14.05
CA VAL A 49 8.11 12.29 15.22
C VAL A 49 7.62 13.35 16.18
N ALA A 50 6.35 13.26 16.57
CA ALA A 50 5.79 14.07 17.65
C ALA A 50 5.08 13.19 18.68
N THR A 51 5.16 13.63 19.94
CA THR A 51 4.51 12.97 21.08
C THR A 51 3.66 13.95 21.90
N GLY A 52 3.62 15.23 21.49
CA GLY A 52 2.91 16.29 22.19
C GLY A 52 1.45 16.32 21.76
N ASN A 53 0.52 16.22 22.72
CA ASN A 53 -0.90 16.33 22.39
C ASN A 53 -1.18 17.68 21.68
N GLY A 54 -1.91 17.65 20.57
CA GLY A 54 -2.24 18.85 19.80
C GLY A 54 -1.11 19.38 18.93
N ALA A 55 0.01 18.66 18.79
CA ALA A 55 1.11 19.10 17.94
C ALA A 55 0.70 19.19 16.46
N PHE A 56 1.35 20.11 15.74
CA PHE A 56 1.26 20.24 14.30
C PHE A 56 2.52 19.66 13.66
N LEU A 57 2.35 18.68 12.79
CA LEU A 57 3.43 18.00 12.08
C LEU A 57 3.34 18.35 10.60
N PHE A 58 4.44 18.77 10.00
CA PHE A 58 4.51 19.15 8.59
C PHE A 58 5.58 18.31 7.89
N GLY A 59 5.14 17.50 6.93
CA GLY A 59 6.01 16.83 5.98
C GLY A 59 6.76 17.83 5.13
N VAL A 60 8.00 17.48 4.80
CA VAL A 60 8.85 18.24 3.91
C VAL A 60 8.31 18.08 2.49
N PRO A 61 8.00 19.19 1.78
CA PRO A 61 7.48 19.11 0.41
C PRO A 61 8.43 18.40 -0.54
N ASP A 62 7.85 17.64 -1.48
CA ASP A 62 8.55 16.98 -2.60
C ASP A 62 9.64 15.97 -2.15
N ARG A 63 9.56 15.53 -0.90
CA ARG A 63 10.39 14.46 -0.33
C ARG A 63 9.50 13.39 0.28
N PRO A 64 9.96 12.14 0.36
CA PRO A 64 9.23 11.15 1.11
C PRO A 64 9.28 11.47 2.60
N ASN A 65 8.15 11.40 3.28
CA ASN A 65 8.08 11.64 4.72
C ASN A 65 7.61 10.39 5.44
N VAL A 66 8.31 10.02 6.51
CA VAL A 66 7.82 9.03 7.49
C VAL A 66 7.44 9.79 8.75
N ILE A 67 6.14 9.92 8.99
CA ILE A 67 5.58 10.78 10.04
C ILE A 67 4.92 9.92 11.12
N PHE A 68 5.36 10.09 12.36
CA PHE A 68 4.82 9.43 13.54
C PHE A 68 4.13 10.47 14.44
N ALA A 69 2.81 10.51 14.36
CA ALA A 69 1.93 11.27 15.23
C ALA A 69 1.48 10.38 16.41
N LEU A 70 2.24 10.45 17.51
CA LEU A 70 2.06 9.62 18.70
C LEU A 70 1.28 10.32 19.82
N GLY A 71 0.99 11.62 19.70
CA GLY A 71 0.23 12.44 20.63
C GLY A 71 -1.25 12.55 20.26
N ARG A 72 -2.12 12.76 21.26
CA ARG A 72 -3.57 12.91 21.02
C ARG A 72 -3.88 14.24 20.32
N ASN A 73 -4.92 14.26 19.49
CA ASN A 73 -5.39 15.48 18.80
C ASN A 73 -4.33 16.16 17.91
N GLU A 74 -3.29 15.44 17.48
CA GLU A 74 -2.27 16.00 16.59
C GLU A 74 -2.84 16.28 15.20
N VAL A 75 -2.27 17.28 14.52
CA VAL A 75 -2.62 17.65 13.15
C VAL A 75 -1.40 17.40 12.26
N VAL A 76 -1.55 16.50 11.30
CA VAL A 76 -0.48 16.10 10.38
C VAL A 76 -0.80 16.61 8.98
N PHE A 77 0.18 17.28 8.38
CA PHE A 77 0.20 17.63 6.98
C PHE A 77 1.30 16.80 6.31
N GLY A 78 0.94 15.81 5.49
CA GLY A 78 1.90 14.96 4.79
C GLY A 78 2.78 15.70 3.80
N GLY A 79 2.28 16.80 3.22
CA GLY A 79 3.00 17.52 2.16
C GLY A 79 2.80 16.91 0.78
N GLN A 80 3.57 17.38 -0.21
CA GLN A 80 3.56 16.81 -1.56
C GLN A 80 4.50 15.61 -1.63
N GLY A 81 4.15 14.63 -2.46
CA GLY A 81 4.95 13.44 -2.67
C GLY A 81 4.41 12.25 -1.88
N ARG A 82 5.30 11.29 -1.64
CA ARG A 82 4.93 10.02 -1.02
C ARG A 82 5.12 10.08 0.49
N ASN A 83 4.04 9.92 1.25
CA ASN A 83 4.12 9.98 2.69
C ASN A 83 3.66 8.67 3.34
N GLU A 84 4.36 8.28 4.39
CA GLU A 84 4.06 7.18 5.27
C GLU A 84 3.72 7.74 6.65
N ILE A 85 2.43 7.76 6.99
CA ILE A 85 1.93 8.47 8.16
C ILE A 85 1.28 7.50 9.13
N ILE A 86 1.78 7.50 10.36
CA ILE A 86 1.17 6.80 11.47
C ILE A 86 0.56 7.84 12.42
N ALA A 87 -0.75 7.78 12.58
CA ALA A 87 -1.52 8.65 13.45
C ALA A 87 -2.40 7.81 14.37
N LEU A 88 -1.78 6.96 15.19
CA LEU A 88 -2.44 5.96 16.05
C LEU A 88 -3.08 6.56 17.31
N ALA A 89 -2.57 7.71 17.74
CA ALA A 89 -3.12 8.39 18.90
C ALA A 89 -4.54 8.90 18.63
N ALA A 90 -5.32 9.02 19.71
CA ALA A 90 -6.74 9.35 19.58
C ALA A 90 -6.94 10.73 18.94
N SER A 91 -7.89 10.79 18.00
CA SER A 91 -8.41 12.03 17.41
C SER A 91 -7.41 12.86 16.61
N ALA A 92 -6.39 12.21 16.03
CA ALA A 92 -5.50 12.87 15.09
C ALA A 92 -6.24 13.32 13.81
N THR A 93 -5.80 14.43 13.22
CA THR A 93 -6.28 14.92 11.93
C THR A 93 -5.15 14.86 10.90
N VAL A 94 -5.35 14.20 9.77
CA VAL A 94 -4.30 13.94 8.77
C VAL A 94 -4.71 14.52 7.41
N TYR A 95 -3.83 15.29 6.79
CA TYR A 95 -3.98 15.86 5.45
C TYR A 95 -2.86 15.37 4.53
N LEU A 96 -3.16 14.55 3.52
CA LEU A 96 -2.12 13.86 2.75
C LEU A 96 -1.50 14.63 1.58
N GLY A 97 -2.03 15.81 1.23
CA GLY A 97 -1.52 16.55 0.07
C GLY A 97 -1.75 15.82 -1.25
N ARG A 98 -0.84 15.93 -2.23
CA ARG A 98 -0.87 15.13 -3.47
C ARG A 98 0.24 14.09 -3.40
N GLY A 99 0.00 12.94 -4.02
CA GLY A 99 0.98 11.88 -4.18
C GLY A 99 0.41 10.53 -3.76
N SER A 100 1.28 9.51 -3.72
CA SER A 100 0.88 8.18 -3.27
C SER A 100 1.19 8.03 -1.80
N ASN A 101 0.19 8.01 -0.94
CA ASN A 101 0.38 8.04 0.52
C ASN A 101 -0.14 6.78 1.19
N TYR A 102 0.54 6.39 2.27
CA TYR A 102 0.13 5.34 3.18
C TYR A 102 -0.21 5.95 4.54
N VAL A 103 -1.38 5.61 5.08
CA VAL A 103 -1.81 6.09 6.39
C VAL A 103 -2.28 4.94 7.25
N TRP A 104 -1.77 4.91 8.48
CA TRP A 104 -2.33 4.13 9.56
C TRP A 104 -2.94 5.05 10.62
N ALA A 105 -4.27 5.08 10.68
CA ALA A 105 -5.03 5.95 11.56
C ALA A 105 -5.61 5.19 12.77
N GLY A 106 -5.61 5.85 13.92
CA GLY A 106 -6.16 5.35 15.18
C GLY A 106 -7.56 5.87 15.50
N THR A 107 -8.00 5.65 16.74
CA THR A 107 -9.38 5.91 17.19
C THR A 107 -9.78 7.38 17.03
N GLY A 108 -10.92 7.62 16.38
CA GLY A 108 -11.51 8.95 16.19
C GLY A 108 -10.71 9.84 15.24
N ALA A 109 -9.79 9.27 14.46
CA ALA A 109 -8.98 10.04 13.53
C ALA A 109 -9.83 10.63 12.40
N THR A 110 -9.41 11.77 11.87
CA THR A 110 -9.97 12.37 10.66
C THR A 110 -8.91 12.41 9.57
N VAL A 111 -9.10 11.65 8.49
CA VAL A 111 -8.11 11.53 7.40
C VAL A 111 -8.66 12.14 6.12
N PHE A 112 -7.94 13.10 5.56
CA PHE A 112 -8.20 13.69 4.26
C PHE A 112 -7.24 13.09 3.25
N GLY A 113 -7.76 12.20 2.40
CA GLY A 113 -6.98 11.35 1.49
C GLY A 113 -6.16 12.11 0.44
N GLY A 114 -6.42 13.39 0.19
CA GLY A 114 -5.64 14.15 -0.79
C GLY A 114 -5.82 13.65 -2.23
N ALA A 115 -4.93 14.06 -3.13
CA ALA A 115 -4.89 13.60 -4.53
C ALA A 115 -3.85 12.48 -4.71
N GLY A 116 -4.01 11.63 -5.73
CA GLY A 116 -3.09 10.51 -5.98
C GLY A 116 -3.58 9.16 -5.44
N ARG A 117 -2.71 8.16 -5.41
CA ARG A 117 -3.04 6.78 -5.00
C ARG A 117 -2.79 6.59 -3.52
N ASN A 118 -3.85 6.59 -2.73
CA ASN A 118 -3.71 6.51 -1.28
C ASN A 118 -4.17 5.17 -0.76
N LEU A 119 -3.46 4.66 0.24
CA LEU A 119 -3.90 3.54 1.04
C LEU A 119 -4.13 4.03 2.47
N LEU A 120 -5.39 3.99 2.88
CA LEU A 120 -5.85 4.51 4.16
C LEU A 120 -6.34 3.34 5.01
N ILE A 121 -5.60 2.99 6.05
CA ILE A 121 -5.97 1.96 7.00
C ILE A 121 -6.39 2.63 8.30
N ASP A 122 -7.61 2.35 8.74
CA ASP A 122 -8.14 2.82 10.02
C ASP A 122 -8.44 1.62 10.92
N THR A 123 -7.71 1.51 12.02
CA THR A 123 -7.93 0.49 13.05
C THR A 123 -8.75 1.01 14.23
N GLY A 124 -9.08 2.30 14.22
CA GLY A 124 -9.74 3.00 15.31
C GLY A 124 -11.25 3.05 15.24
N ALA A 125 -11.94 3.09 16.37
CA ALA A 125 -13.38 3.34 16.36
C ALA A 125 -13.69 4.81 16.01
N ARG A 126 -14.83 5.07 15.37
CA ARG A 126 -15.40 6.42 15.14
C ARG A 126 -14.54 7.36 14.28
N SER A 127 -13.65 6.83 13.46
CA SER A 127 -12.84 7.64 12.55
C SER A 127 -13.65 8.15 11.34
N THR A 128 -13.19 9.22 10.71
CA THR A 128 -13.76 9.76 9.48
C THR A 128 -12.71 9.85 8.39
N VAL A 129 -12.97 9.25 7.23
CA VAL A 129 -12.07 9.25 6.08
C VAL A 129 -12.73 9.96 4.90
N PHE A 130 -12.07 10.99 4.37
CA PHE A 130 -12.48 11.73 3.19
C PHE A 130 -11.66 11.29 1.98
N VAL A 131 -12.28 10.54 1.07
CA VAL A 131 -11.68 10.07 -0.18
C VAL A 131 -11.87 11.11 -1.28
N ARG A 132 -10.77 11.58 -1.87
CA ARG A 132 -10.80 12.69 -2.84
C ARG A 132 -10.32 12.32 -4.25
N SER A 133 -9.60 11.22 -4.41
CA SER A 133 -9.02 10.80 -5.69
C SER A 133 -9.45 9.40 -6.13
N THR A 134 -9.27 9.15 -7.42
CA THR A 134 -9.33 7.82 -8.02
C THR A 134 -8.23 6.92 -7.43
N ALA A 135 -8.41 5.60 -7.52
CA ALA A 135 -7.44 4.61 -7.06
C ALA A 135 -7.03 4.70 -5.57
N THR A 136 -7.79 5.40 -4.73
CA THR A 136 -7.64 5.32 -3.27
C THR A 136 -8.29 4.04 -2.76
N GLN A 137 -7.56 3.31 -1.92
CA GLN A 137 -8.07 2.20 -1.15
C GLN A 137 -8.26 2.62 0.31
N VAL A 138 -9.40 2.25 0.90
CA VAL A 138 -9.69 2.47 2.32
C VAL A 138 -10.02 1.15 2.97
N VAL A 139 -9.38 0.87 4.11
CA VAL A 139 -9.65 -0.29 4.96
C VAL A 139 -10.05 0.18 6.35
N MET A 140 -11.30 -0.09 6.72
CA MET A 140 -11.87 0.27 8.04
C MET A 140 -12.01 -1.00 8.88
N TYR A 141 -11.03 -1.27 9.75
CA TYR A 141 -11.12 -2.31 10.78
C TYR A 141 -11.86 -1.85 12.03
N GLY A 142 -11.85 -0.53 12.24
CA GLY A 142 -12.61 0.13 13.29
C GLY A 142 -14.11 -0.13 13.23
N ARG A 143 -14.81 0.36 14.27
CA ARG A 143 -16.27 0.34 14.32
C ARG A 143 -16.83 1.75 14.33
N HIS A 144 -18.00 1.92 13.70
CA HIS A 144 -18.72 3.19 13.66
C HIS A 144 -17.95 4.33 12.97
N GLY A 145 -17.04 3.98 12.08
CA GLY A 145 -16.33 4.93 11.24
C GLY A 145 -17.22 5.47 10.12
N ARG A 146 -16.72 6.48 9.42
CA ARG A 146 -17.41 7.14 8.32
C ARG A 146 -16.47 7.30 7.14
N VAL A 147 -16.90 6.90 5.95
CA VAL A 147 -16.18 7.16 4.70
C VAL A 147 -17.02 8.08 3.83
N LEU A 148 -16.44 9.22 3.46
CA LEU A 148 -17.07 10.26 2.64
C LEU A 148 -16.25 10.43 1.37
N CYS A 149 -16.92 10.50 0.23
CA CYS A 149 -16.23 10.59 -1.07
C CYS A 149 -16.58 11.91 -1.76
N SER A 150 -15.59 12.49 -2.43
CA SER A 150 -15.82 13.56 -3.40
C SER A 150 -16.21 12.98 -4.77
N HIS A 151 -16.63 13.84 -5.70
CA HIS A 151 -16.91 13.44 -7.09
C HIS A 151 -15.68 12.86 -7.81
N GLY A 152 -14.47 13.25 -7.40
CA GLY A 152 -13.20 12.76 -7.96
C GLY A 152 -12.79 11.37 -7.48
N ALA A 153 -13.52 10.76 -6.54
CA ALA A 153 -13.18 9.46 -5.95
C ALA A 153 -13.63 8.25 -6.80
N ARG A 154 -13.72 8.41 -8.13
CA ARG A 154 -14.24 7.35 -9.01
C ARG A 154 -13.35 6.12 -8.96
N GLY A 155 -13.97 4.94 -8.85
CA GLY A 155 -13.25 3.67 -8.80
C GLY A 155 -12.42 3.46 -7.51
N ALA A 156 -12.62 4.25 -6.46
CA ALA A 156 -12.05 3.96 -5.16
C ALA A 156 -12.58 2.61 -4.61
N LEU A 157 -11.76 1.96 -3.80
CA LEU A 157 -12.02 0.62 -3.26
C LEU A 157 -12.12 0.68 -1.74
N LEU A 158 -13.30 0.36 -1.21
CA LEU A 158 -13.63 0.56 0.20
C LEU A 158 -13.90 -0.79 0.86
N TYR A 159 -13.11 -1.15 1.87
CA TYR A 159 -13.33 -2.28 2.76
C TYR A 159 -13.88 -1.80 4.08
N ILE A 160 -15.15 -2.10 4.31
CA ILE A 160 -15.95 -1.43 5.32
C ILE A 160 -16.60 -2.46 6.23
N SER A 161 -16.56 -2.22 7.54
CA SER A 161 -17.28 -3.07 8.49
C SER A 161 -18.79 -2.81 8.40
N ALA A 162 -19.61 -3.76 8.83
CA ALA A 162 -21.06 -3.59 8.85
C ALA A 162 -21.53 -2.42 9.75
N THR A 163 -20.67 -1.96 10.67
CA THR A 163 -21.00 -0.89 11.61
C THR A 163 -20.64 0.50 11.12
N ASP A 164 -19.93 0.60 10.00
CA ASP A 164 -19.45 1.86 9.45
C ASP A 164 -20.43 2.45 8.45
N PHE A 165 -20.35 3.77 8.31
CA PHE A 165 -21.18 4.52 7.38
C PHE A 165 -20.40 4.83 6.10
N VAL A 166 -21.00 4.53 4.95
CA VAL A 166 -20.51 4.95 3.63
C VAL A 166 -21.41 6.04 3.08
N GLY A 167 -20.83 7.22 2.82
CA GLY A 167 -21.52 8.36 2.27
C GLY A 167 -22.17 8.09 0.91
N ARG A 168 -23.29 8.77 0.65
CA ARG A 168 -24.07 8.60 -0.60
C ARG A 168 -23.23 8.86 -1.85
N THR A 169 -22.34 9.86 -1.81
CA THR A 169 -21.47 10.20 -2.94
C THR A 169 -20.53 9.06 -3.31
N CYS A 170 -20.01 8.29 -2.34
CA CYS A 170 -19.17 7.13 -2.64
C CYS A 170 -19.91 6.15 -3.57
N ARG A 171 -21.13 5.79 -3.19
CA ARG A 171 -21.97 4.89 -3.98
C ARG A 171 -22.32 5.46 -5.36
N ALA A 172 -22.47 6.78 -5.46
CA ALA A 172 -22.78 7.46 -6.72
C ALA A 172 -21.60 7.53 -7.71
N VAL A 173 -20.35 7.53 -7.23
CA VAL A 173 -19.16 7.64 -8.08
C VAL A 173 -18.54 6.28 -8.43
N HIS A 174 -19.35 5.21 -8.37
CA HIS A 174 -18.90 3.85 -8.66
C HIS A 174 -17.74 3.36 -7.78
N THR A 175 -17.66 3.82 -6.52
CA THR A 175 -16.73 3.17 -5.59
C THR A 175 -17.18 1.74 -5.34
N ARG A 176 -16.24 0.80 -5.35
CA ARG A 176 -16.52 -0.59 -5.00
C ARG A 176 -16.47 -0.73 -3.48
N VAL A 177 -17.60 -1.09 -2.87
CA VAL A 177 -17.71 -1.32 -1.42
C VAL A 177 -17.76 -2.81 -1.15
N LEU A 178 -16.85 -3.29 -0.31
CA LEU A 178 -16.69 -4.68 0.06
C LEU A 178 -16.69 -4.81 1.59
N PRO A 179 -17.15 -5.95 2.14
CA PRO A 179 -17.03 -6.19 3.58
C PRO A 179 -15.56 -6.31 3.97
N VAL A 180 -15.20 -5.75 5.13
CA VAL A 180 -13.83 -5.83 5.66
C VAL A 180 -13.36 -7.27 5.88
N SER A 181 -14.25 -8.23 6.11
CA SER A 181 -13.86 -9.66 6.20
C SER A 181 -13.27 -10.24 4.91
N ARG A 182 -13.44 -9.56 3.76
CA ARG A 182 -12.74 -9.95 2.52
C ARG A 182 -11.28 -9.57 2.53
N VAL A 183 -10.88 -8.66 3.41
CA VAL A 183 -9.49 -8.26 3.61
C VAL A 183 -8.67 -9.44 4.12
N HIS A 184 -9.30 -10.36 4.87
CA HIS A 184 -8.69 -11.60 5.36
C HIS A 184 -8.63 -12.68 4.27
N GLY A 185 -7.58 -12.65 3.47
CA GLY A 185 -7.09 -13.84 2.77
C GLY A 185 -5.82 -14.32 3.44
N ALA A 186 -5.88 -15.37 4.25
CA ALA A 186 -4.66 -15.98 4.78
C ALA A 186 -3.74 -16.35 3.60
N SER A 187 -2.60 -15.66 3.48
CA SER A 187 -1.54 -16.20 2.64
C SER A 187 -1.06 -17.47 3.33
N PRO A 188 -0.93 -18.60 2.60
CA PRO A 188 -0.32 -19.78 3.17
C PRO A 188 1.04 -19.41 3.76
N SER A 189 1.41 -20.07 4.86
CA SER A 189 2.68 -19.86 5.57
C SER A 189 3.85 -19.65 4.60
N PRO A 190 4.80 -18.76 4.93
CA PRO A 190 5.86 -18.39 4.02
C PRO A 190 6.55 -19.68 3.58
N ARG A 191 6.55 -19.95 2.27
CA ARG A 191 7.39 -21.01 1.74
C ARG A 191 8.81 -20.49 1.90
N VAL A 192 9.62 -21.19 2.69
CA VAL A 192 11.07 -21.03 2.64
C VAL A 192 11.45 -21.39 1.21
N GLY A 193 11.68 -20.38 0.37
CA GLY A 193 12.16 -20.59 -0.98
C GLY A 193 13.43 -21.43 -0.91
N ALA A 194 13.57 -22.43 -1.79
CA ALA A 194 14.84 -23.14 -1.91
C ALA A 194 15.87 -22.09 -2.38
N PRO A 195 16.90 -21.76 -1.57
CA PRO A 195 17.74 -20.57 -1.77
C PRO A 195 18.55 -20.57 -3.08
N ASN A 196 18.58 -21.69 -3.81
CA ASN A 196 19.39 -21.86 -5.02
C ASN A 196 18.65 -21.56 -6.33
N ILE A 197 17.41 -21.08 -6.28
CA ILE A 197 16.57 -20.92 -7.48
C ILE A 197 16.39 -19.45 -7.89
N VAL A 198 16.61 -18.50 -6.97
CA VAL A 198 16.51 -17.06 -7.24
C VAL A 198 17.86 -16.53 -7.69
N THR A 199 17.88 -15.78 -8.80
CA THR A 199 19.06 -15.07 -9.30
C THR A 199 18.87 -13.56 -9.17
N GLY A 200 19.96 -12.79 -9.29
CA GLY A 200 19.95 -11.33 -9.13
C GLY A 200 20.26 -10.88 -7.71
N ASP A 201 20.42 -9.57 -7.52
CA ASP A 201 20.69 -8.94 -6.21
C ASP A 201 19.52 -8.07 -5.73
N GLY A 202 18.48 -7.90 -6.54
CA GLY A 202 17.30 -7.13 -6.19
C GLY A 202 17.42 -5.62 -6.46
N SER A 203 18.51 -5.18 -7.09
CA SER A 203 18.65 -3.82 -7.65
C SER A 203 17.85 -3.66 -8.94
N ASN A 204 17.63 -2.42 -9.39
CA ASN A 204 16.95 -2.16 -10.66
C ASN A 204 17.75 -2.69 -11.88
N ASP A 205 19.08 -2.72 -11.79
CA ASP A 205 19.95 -3.23 -12.85
C ASP A 205 20.01 -4.75 -12.88
N ASN A 206 19.87 -5.40 -11.71
CA ASN A 206 19.95 -6.85 -11.54
C ASN A 206 18.83 -7.36 -10.62
N PRO A 207 17.56 -7.27 -11.06
CA PRO A 207 16.39 -7.59 -10.23
C PRO A 207 16.36 -9.08 -9.89
N TYR A 208 15.66 -9.43 -8.82
CA TYR A 208 15.43 -10.83 -8.50
C TYR A 208 14.56 -11.51 -9.56
N VAL A 209 15.05 -12.65 -10.07
CA VAL A 209 14.35 -13.50 -11.02
C VAL A 209 14.27 -14.92 -10.48
N ALA A 210 13.13 -15.56 -10.68
CA ALA A 210 12.91 -16.96 -10.35
C ALA A 210 12.05 -17.62 -11.43
N PRO A 211 12.18 -18.94 -11.66
CA PRO A 211 11.35 -19.65 -12.60
C PRO A 211 9.89 -19.67 -12.14
N CYS A 212 9.00 -19.82 -13.12
CA CYS A 212 7.59 -20.09 -12.88
C CYS A 212 7.41 -21.37 -12.05
N ASP A 213 6.40 -21.35 -11.16
CA ASP A 213 5.95 -22.53 -10.42
C ASP A 213 5.48 -23.66 -11.37
N ASP A 214 4.94 -23.29 -12.54
CA ASP A 214 4.51 -24.18 -13.62
C ASP A 214 4.69 -23.47 -14.97
N SER A 215 5.84 -23.67 -15.60
CA SER A 215 6.20 -23.04 -16.88
C SER A 215 5.46 -23.62 -18.09
N SER A 216 4.63 -24.65 -17.91
CA SER A 216 3.82 -25.22 -19.00
C SER A 216 2.55 -24.42 -19.29
N LYS A 217 2.17 -23.51 -18.40
CA LYS A 217 0.96 -22.69 -18.50
C LYS A 217 1.27 -21.36 -19.15
N LEU A 218 0.32 -20.84 -19.93
CA LEU A 218 0.38 -19.49 -20.52
C LEU A 218 0.61 -18.41 -19.46
N ASP A 219 -0.14 -18.52 -18.36
CA ASP A 219 -0.06 -17.64 -17.20
C ASP A 219 0.48 -18.43 -16.01
N CYS A 220 1.52 -17.91 -15.37
CA CYS A 220 2.25 -18.58 -14.30
C CYS A 220 2.35 -17.71 -13.05
N VAL A 221 2.64 -18.35 -11.92
CA VAL A 221 3.01 -17.67 -10.66
C VAL A 221 4.49 -17.89 -10.44
N VAL A 222 5.19 -16.86 -9.97
CA VAL A 222 6.56 -16.91 -9.50
C VAL A 222 6.53 -16.70 -7.99
N SER A 223 6.56 -17.80 -7.22
CA SER A 223 6.41 -17.77 -5.75
C SER A 223 7.69 -18.09 -4.97
N ALA A 224 8.80 -18.37 -5.66
CA ALA A 224 10.06 -18.79 -5.04
C ALA A 224 10.85 -17.65 -4.38
N PHE A 225 10.44 -16.39 -4.54
CA PHE A 225 11.10 -15.26 -3.88
C PHE A 225 11.07 -15.40 -2.36
N PRO A 226 12.17 -15.10 -1.66
CA PRO A 226 12.23 -15.25 -0.21
C PRO A 226 11.28 -14.27 0.49
N SER A 227 10.69 -14.71 1.59
CA SER A 227 10.02 -13.81 2.53
C SER A 227 11.03 -12.91 3.22
N ARG A 228 10.60 -11.71 3.59
CA ARG A 228 11.41 -10.70 4.28
C ARG A 228 10.74 -10.36 5.60
N THR A 229 11.52 -10.19 6.65
CA THR A 229 11.02 -9.98 8.00
C THR A 229 11.40 -8.59 8.49
N LEU A 230 10.43 -7.88 9.08
CA LEU A 230 10.64 -6.62 9.76
C LEU A 230 10.28 -6.81 11.23
N ASP A 231 11.25 -6.62 12.13
CA ASP A 231 11.14 -7.13 13.51
C ASP A 231 10.54 -6.14 14.53
N ARG A 232 10.38 -4.87 14.17
CA ARG A 232 10.04 -3.80 15.13
C ARG A 232 9.15 -2.72 14.51
N PHE A 233 8.51 -1.93 15.38
CA PHE A 233 7.64 -0.83 14.99
C PHE A 233 8.47 0.28 14.34
N GLY A 234 8.08 0.67 13.13
CA GLY A 234 8.79 1.64 12.31
C GLY A 234 9.97 1.05 11.55
N ALA A 235 10.29 -0.25 11.68
CA ALA A 235 11.28 -0.87 10.81
C ALA A 235 10.81 -0.77 9.36
N ASN A 236 11.72 -0.37 8.49
CA ASN A 236 11.42 -0.20 7.09
C ASN A 236 12.59 -0.57 6.19
N GLU A 237 12.26 -0.80 4.93
CA GLU A 237 13.22 -1.08 3.88
C GLU A 237 12.64 -0.75 2.51
N TYR A 238 13.50 -0.70 1.48
CA TYR A 238 13.02 -0.79 0.11
C TYR A 238 12.65 -2.23 -0.22
N VAL A 239 11.48 -2.41 -0.86
CA VAL A 239 11.12 -3.69 -1.46
C VAL A 239 12.04 -3.90 -2.66
N PRO A 240 12.74 -5.05 -2.79
CA PRO A 240 13.61 -5.32 -3.92
C PRO A 240 12.90 -5.21 -5.28
N ALA A 241 13.68 -5.04 -6.34
CA ALA A 241 13.18 -5.15 -7.69
C ALA A 241 13.03 -6.63 -8.04
N TYR A 242 11.90 -6.99 -8.63
CA TYR A 242 11.59 -8.33 -9.09
C TYR A 242 11.29 -8.30 -10.58
N ARG A 243 11.66 -9.34 -11.33
CA ARG A 243 11.34 -9.45 -12.76
C ARG A 243 10.82 -10.83 -13.09
N CYS A 244 9.83 -10.87 -13.97
CA CYS A 244 9.31 -12.10 -14.53
C CYS A 244 10.41 -12.86 -15.32
N PRO A 245 10.39 -14.20 -15.32
CA PRO A 245 11.40 -14.99 -16.04
C PRO A 245 11.23 -14.86 -17.56
N SER A 246 12.29 -15.16 -18.31
CA SER A 246 12.34 -14.92 -19.76
C SER A 246 11.32 -15.72 -20.58
N ASP A 247 10.87 -16.86 -20.07
CA ASP A 247 9.83 -17.69 -20.69
C ASP A 247 8.42 -17.14 -20.46
N HIS A 248 8.23 -16.26 -19.47
CA HIS A 248 6.97 -15.58 -19.16
C HIS A 248 7.24 -14.10 -18.88
N PRO A 249 7.74 -13.30 -19.83
CA PRO A 249 8.44 -12.06 -19.53
C PRO A 249 7.54 -10.90 -19.07
N TYR A 250 6.22 -11.03 -19.14
CA TYR A 250 5.28 -9.92 -18.89
C TYR A 250 4.51 -10.12 -17.59
N LEU A 251 4.27 -9.04 -16.84
CA LEU A 251 3.32 -9.06 -15.73
C LEU A 251 1.91 -9.27 -16.27
N LEU A 252 1.17 -10.18 -15.64
CA LEU A 252 -0.20 -10.51 -15.99
C LEU A 252 -1.15 -9.36 -15.65
N PHE A 253 -2.02 -9.00 -16.59
CA PHE A 253 -3.07 -8.00 -16.44
C PHE A 253 -4.27 -8.54 -15.63
N ASP A 254 -4.00 -8.93 -14.39
CA ASP A 254 -5.02 -9.24 -13.39
C ASP A 254 -4.60 -8.72 -12.01
N GLY A 255 -5.57 -8.35 -11.19
CA GLY A 255 -5.36 -7.71 -9.89
C GLY A 255 -5.10 -8.73 -8.79
N PHE A 256 -3.82 -8.97 -8.48
CA PHE A 256 -3.41 -9.91 -7.42
C PHE A 256 -2.96 -9.24 -6.12
N ALA A 257 -2.72 -7.92 -6.17
CA ALA A 257 -2.26 -7.16 -5.03
C ALA A 257 -3.27 -7.35 -3.89
N PRO A 258 -2.85 -7.88 -2.74
CA PRO A 258 -3.73 -7.97 -1.60
C PRO A 258 -4.11 -6.56 -1.18
N TYR A 259 -5.25 -6.51 -0.51
CA TYR A 259 -5.70 -5.34 0.23
C TYR A 259 -4.55 -4.82 1.11
N GLY A 260 -4.39 -3.53 1.33
CA GLY A 260 -3.27 -3.05 2.15
C GLY A 260 -1.91 -2.98 1.45
N SER A 261 -1.82 -3.32 0.16
CA SER A 261 -0.65 -3.02 -0.67
C SER A 261 -1.00 -2.02 -1.76
N THR A 262 -0.11 -1.08 -2.03
CA THR A 262 -0.23 -0.26 -3.25
C THR A 262 0.51 -1.01 -4.34
N TRP A 263 -0.19 -1.67 -5.26
CA TRP A 263 0.36 -2.06 -6.57
C TRP A 263 -0.75 -2.30 -7.61
N GLY A 264 -0.36 -2.25 -8.89
CA GLY A 264 -1.16 -2.56 -10.08
C GLY A 264 -1.31 -4.06 -10.40
N PRO A 265 -1.56 -4.44 -11.66
CA PRO A 265 -1.75 -5.84 -12.01
C PRO A 265 -0.46 -6.67 -11.89
N GLY A 266 -0.60 -8.00 -11.75
CA GLY A 266 0.51 -8.95 -11.88
C GLY A 266 1.39 -9.14 -10.63
N VAL A 267 1.14 -8.45 -9.51
CA VAL A 267 1.96 -8.60 -8.28
C VAL A 267 1.07 -8.88 -7.09
N GLN A 268 1.52 -9.76 -6.21
CA GLN A 268 0.90 -10.06 -4.91
C GLN A 268 1.93 -9.92 -3.79
N VAL A 269 1.47 -9.42 -2.64
CA VAL A 269 2.25 -9.35 -1.40
C VAL A 269 1.65 -10.32 -0.38
N GLY A 270 2.24 -11.50 -0.18
CA GLY A 270 1.87 -12.37 0.93
C GLY A 270 2.38 -11.82 2.27
N GLU A 271 1.61 -11.95 3.34
CA GLU A 271 2.00 -11.54 4.71
C GLU A 271 1.51 -12.56 5.75
N ASP A 272 2.07 -12.56 6.97
CA ASP A 272 1.68 -13.49 8.05
C ASP A 272 0.28 -13.26 8.63
N TRP A 273 -0.31 -12.06 8.49
CA TRP A 273 -1.55 -11.70 9.17
C TRP A 273 -2.59 -11.10 8.23
N GLY A 274 -3.87 -11.33 8.54
CA GLY A 274 -4.99 -10.68 7.84
C GLY A 274 -5.25 -9.22 8.27
N ASP A 275 -4.43 -8.69 9.18
CA ASP A 275 -4.54 -7.32 9.72
C ASP A 275 -3.37 -6.40 9.25
N TYR A 276 -2.61 -6.82 8.22
CA TYR A 276 -1.57 -6.06 7.50
C TYR A 276 -0.57 -5.31 8.36
N PRO A 277 0.20 -6.00 9.21
CA PRO A 277 1.17 -5.36 10.07
C PRO A 277 2.33 -4.73 9.30
N ILE A 278 2.56 -5.14 8.05
CA ILE A 278 3.53 -4.52 7.15
C ILE A 278 2.76 -3.83 6.03
N GLY A 279 3.01 -2.55 5.82
CA GLY A 279 2.48 -1.82 4.68
C GLY A 279 3.50 -1.88 3.58
N VAL A 280 3.17 -2.60 2.51
CA VAL A 280 4.02 -2.70 1.34
C VAL A 280 3.50 -1.75 0.27
N SER A 281 4.37 -0.83 -0.14
CA SER A 281 4.12 0.06 -1.25
C SER A 281 5.06 -0.24 -2.38
N ILE A 282 4.51 -0.43 -3.58
CA ILE A 282 5.29 -0.49 -4.80
C ILE A 282 4.53 0.46 -5.77
N THR A 283 5.21 1.26 -6.58
CA THR A 283 4.53 2.31 -7.37
C THR A 283 4.92 2.35 -8.83
N HIS A 284 6.09 1.83 -9.19
CA HIS A 284 6.60 1.81 -10.56
C HIS A 284 7.12 0.44 -10.95
N ASP A 285 6.79 0.03 -12.17
CA ASP A 285 7.19 -1.20 -12.85
C ASP A 285 8.41 -1.00 -13.74
N SER A 286 9.14 -2.11 -13.97
CA SER A 286 10.10 -2.16 -15.06
C SER A 286 9.39 -2.59 -16.32
N ALA A 287 9.69 -1.96 -17.46
CA ALA A 287 9.00 -2.23 -18.72
C ALA A 287 9.97 -2.42 -19.89
N VAL A 288 9.50 -3.09 -20.93
CA VAL A 288 10.20 -3.27 -22.21
C VAL A 288 9.30 -2.82 -23.36
N ALA A 289 9.88 -2.34 -24.46
CA ALA A 289 9.10 -1.99 -25.66
C ALA A 289 8.24 -3.17 -26.13
N ASP A 290 6.97 -2.92 -26.43
CA ASP A 290 6.08 -3.95 -26.98
C ASP A 290 6.58 -4.36 -28.37
N PRO A 291 7.04 -5.61 -28.58
CA PRO A 291 7.53 -6.07 -29.87
C PRO A 291 6.43 -6.10 -30.95
N GLY A 292 5.16 -6.00 -30.53
CA GLY A 292 4.00 -5.92 -31.40
C GLY A 292 3.76 -4.56 -32.05
N TYR A 293 4.58 -3.54 -31.72
CA TYR A 293 4.47 -2.18 -32.24
C TYR A 293 5.81 -1.62 -32.71
N PRO A 294 5.81 -0.65 -33.64
CA PRO A 294 7.02 0.08 -33.98
C PRO A 294 7.53 0.84 -32.74
N PRO A 295 8.86 0.95 -32.53
CA PRO A 295 9.45 1.65 -31.39
C PRO A 295 8.97 3.10 -31.19
N SER A 296 8.43 3.72 -32.24
CA SER A 296 7.86 5.06 -32.21
C SER A 296 6.51 5.18 -31.50
N SER A 297 5.80 4.08 -31.20
CA SER A 297 4.50 4.16 -30.51
C SER A 297 4.64 4.46 -29.02
N GLY A 298 5.80 4.15 -28.43
CA GLY A 298 6.02 4.28 -26.99
C GLY A 298 5.28 3.23 -26.16
N ASP A 299 4.63 2.25 -26.78
CA ASP A 299 3.96 1.17 -26.04
C ASP A 299 5.01 0.27 -25.38
N VAL A 300 4.90 0.11 -24.06
CA VAL A 300 5.75 -0.79 -23.29
C VAL A 300 4.90 -1.79 -22.50
N LEU A 301 5.46 -2.97 -22.26
CA LEU A 301 4.88 -4.02 -21.45
C LEU A 301 5.62 -4.10 -20.11
N ALA A 302 4.85 -4.14 -19.02
CA ALA A 302 5.41 -4.31 -17.69
C ALA A 302 6.03 -5.71 -17.54
N THR A 303 7.22 -5.79 -16.96
CA THR A 303 8.02 -7.01 -16.80
C THR A 303 8.35 -7.32 -15.35
N GLY A 304 8.11 -6.39 -14.43
CA GLY A 304 8.51 -6.53 -13.04
C GLY A 304 8.27 -5.27 -12.21
N THR A 305 8.89 -5.21 -11.04
CA THR A 305 8.85 -4.08 -10.11
C THR A 305 10.18 -3.33 -10.08
N LEU A 306 10.14 -2.06 -9.68
CA LEU A 306 11.34 -1.27 -9.36
C LEU A 306 11.50 -1.12 -7.84
N THR A 307 12.75 -0.94 -7.41
CA THR A 307 13.16 -0.63 -6.03
C THR A 307 13.66 0.81 -5.89
N GLY A 308 13.85 1.23 -4.64
CA GLY A 308 14.31 2.57 -4.28
C GLY A 308 13.20 3.62 -4.25
N PHE A 309 13.56 4.86 -3.96
CA PHE A 309 12.63 5.99 -4.05
C PHE A 309 12.43 6.42 -5.51
N PRO A 310 11.19 6.75 -5.94
CA PRO A 310 9.91 6.65 -5.22
C PRO A 310 9.23 5.28 -5.29
N ASN A 311 9.89 4.32 -5.93
CA ASN A 311 9.34 3.09 -6.46
C ASN A 311 8.79 2.12 -5.42
N SER A 312 9.39 1.97 -4.23
CA SER A 312 8.89 0.99 -3.26
C SER A 312 9.21 1.29 -1.78
N SER A 313 8.52 0.64 -0.85
CA SER A 313 8.96 0.40 0.53
C SER A 313 8.14 -0.73 1.16
N ALA A 314 8.64 -1.25 2.27
CA ALA A 314 7.86 -2.00 3.25
C ALA A 314 8.15 -1.41 4.63
N THR A 315 7.11 -1.18 5.43
CA THR A 315 7.27 -0.66 6.79
C THR A 315 6.39 -1.44 7.75
N ASN A 316 6.92 -1.82 8.92
CA ASN A 316 6.20 -2.53 9.96
C ASN A 316 5.54 -1.55 10.95
N TRP A 317 4.24 -1.71 11.14
CA TRP A 317 3.37 -0.82 11.87
C TRP A 317 2.83 -1.38 13.20
N ASN A 318 3.07 -2.66 13.50
CA ASN A 318 2.45 -3.35 14.65
C ASN A 318 3.46 -3.69 15.76
N GLY A 319 4.76 -3.45 15.55
CA GLY A 319 5.76 -3.57 16.61
C GLY A 319 6.19 -4.98 16.99
N LYS A 320 5.55 -6.01 16.44
CA LYS A 320 6.00 -7.40 16.50
C LYS A 320 6.76 -7.74 15.24
N SER A 321 7.52 -8.84 15.27
CA SER A 321 8.12 -9.39 14.05
C SER A 321 7.04 -9.91 13.11
N HIS A 322 7.11 -9.44 11.87
CA HIS A 322 6.18 -9.75 10.79
C HIS A 322 6.94 -9.97 9.50
N TRP A 323 6.34 -10.69 8.55
CA TRP A 323 6.96 -10.93 7.24
C TRP A 323 6.05 -10.54 6.09
N TYR A 324 6.70 -10.19 4.98
CA TYR A 324 6.04 -10.06 3.69
C TYR A 324 6.81 -10.83 2.61
N GLN A 325 6.13 -11.23 1.54
CA GLN A 325 6.69 -11.97 0.41
C GLN A 325 6.07 -11.45 -0.88
N VAL A 326 6.90 -10.99 -1.81
CA VAL A 326 6.42 -10.64 -3.16
C VAL A 326 6.27 -11.90 -4.00
N LYS A 327 5.17 -11.98 -4.75
CA LYS A 327 4.94 -12.98 -5.80
C LYS A 327 4.59 -12.24 -7.08
N LEU A 328 5.13 -12.70 -8.20
CA LEU A 328 4.76 -12.19 -9.51
C LEU A 328 3.81 -13.17 -10.18
N TYR A 329 2.83 -12.63 -10.90
CA TYR A 329 1.99 -13.34 -11.83
C TYR A 329 2.41 -12.89 -13.21
N CYS A 330 2.94 -13.84 -13.97
CA CYS A 330 3.62 -13.57 -15.21
C CYS A 330 2.92 -14.31 -16.36
N THR A 331 3.08 -13.83 -17.58
CA THR A 331 2.50 -14.44 -18.77
C THR A 331 3.47 -14.43 -19.93
N SER A 332 3.39 -15.46 -20.77
CA SER A 332 4.09 -15.54 -22.05
C SER A 332 3.29 -14.89 -23.19
N ASP A 333 2.00 -14.61 -22.98
CA ASP A 333 1.15 -13.93 -23.95
C ASP A 333 1.16 -12.41 -23.73
N ARG A 334 1.60 -11.66 -24.74
CA ARG A 334 1.57 -10.20 -24.71
C ARG A 334 0.16 -9.66 -24.46
N CYS A 335 -0.88 -10.34 -24.94
CA CYS A 335 -2.26 -9.90 -24.82
C CYS A 335 -2.84 -10.09 -23.42
N HIS A 336 -2.18 -10.91 -22.60
CA HIS A 336 -2.45 -11.03 -21.17
C HIS A 336 -1.56 -10.09 -20.36
N GLY A 337 -0.56 -9.46 -20.97
CA GLY A 337 0.37 -8.55 -20.32
C GLY A 337 -0.24 -7.18 -20.00
N VAL A 338 0.32 -6.50 -19.00
CA VAL A 338 0.01 -5.08 -18.72
C VAL A 338 0.75 -4.19 -19.71
N SER A 339 0.05 -3.45 -20.57
CA SER A 339 0.66 -2.30 -21.24
C SER A 339 0.74 -1.14 -20.25
N GLU A 340 1.83 -0.36 -20.31
CA GLU A 340 2.14 0.72 -19.36
C GLU A 340 0.91 1.43 -18.83
N VAL A 341 0.91 1.61 -17.52
CA VAL A 341 -0.13 2.29 -16.78
C VAL A 341 -0.18 3.74 -17.28
N SER A 342 -1.18 4.08 -18.11
CA SER A 342 -1.62 5.47 -18.23
C SER A 342 -1.83 6.05 -16.83
N ASP A 343 -1.77 7.37 -16.65
CA ASP A 343 -1.96 8.05 -15.35
C ASP A 343 -3.23 7.63 -14.54
N ASP A 344 -4.11 6.78 -15.08
CA ASP A 344 -5.13 6.00 -14.38
C ASP A 344 -4.70 4.53 -14.05
N PRO A 345 -4.17 4.27 -12.84
CA PRO A 345 -3.66 2.97 -12.39
C PRO A 345 -4.72 1.92 -12.05
N ASN A 346 -6.02 2.25 -12.16
CA ASN A 346 -7.10 1.28 -12.07
C ASN A 346 -7.49 0.70 -13.44
N ILE A 347 -6.85 1.19 -14.51
CA ILE A 347 -7.08 0.76 -15.88
C ILE A 347 -5.69 0.59 -16.52
N GLY A 348 -4.94 -0.43 -16.09
CA GLY A 348 -4.09 -1.05 -17.11
C GLY A 348 -5.02 -1.39 -18.27
N LEU A 349 -4.69 -0.95 -19.47
CA LEU A 349 -5.41 -1.43 -20.63
C LEU A 349 -4.68 -2.70 -21.07
N PRO A 350 -5.39 -3.73 -21.53
CA PRO A 350 -4.72 -4.70 -22.36
C PRO A 350 -4.16 -3.96 -23.59
N PRO A 351 -3.08 -4.43 -24.21
CA PRO A 351 -2.53 -3.79 -25.40
C PRO A 351 -3.63 -3.54 -26.43
N ASN A 352 -3.65 -2.38 -27.09
CA ASN A 352 -4.81 -1.91 -27.87
C ASN A 352 -5.31 -2.90 -28.95
N ASN A 353 -4.45 -3.81 -29.41
CA ASN A 353 -4.75 -4.84 -30.41
C ASN A 353 -5.37 -6.13 -29.83
N CYS A 354 -5.40 -6.25 -28.50
CA CYS A 354 -5.79 -7.46 -27.76
C CYS A 354 -7.21 -7.39 -27.19
N LEU A 355 -7.90 -6.24 -27.34
CA LEU A 355 -9.29 -6.02 -26.92
C LEU A 355 -10.34 -7.02 -27.49
N PRO A 356 -10.15 -7.63 -28.68
CA PRO A 356 -11.05 -8.68 -29.17
C PRO A 356 -10.85 -10.03 -28.45
N ALA A 357 -9.64 -10.36 -28.00
CA ALA A 357 -9.30 -11.68 -27.44
C ALA A 357 -9.82 -11.89 -26.01
N LEU A 358 -9.81 -10.83 -25.19
CA LEU A 358 -10.22 -10.89 -23.78
C LEU A 358 -11.74 -11.01 -23.56
N ARG A 359 -12.57 -10.78 -24.59
CA ARG A 359 -14.04 -10.98 -24.49
C ARG A 359 -14.45 -12.46 -24.45
N HIS A 360 -13.52 -13.38 -24.71
CA HIS A 360 -13.78 -14.82 -24.73
C HIS A 360 -13.25 -15.59 -23.51
N ALA A 361 -12.67 -14.91 -22.52
CA ALA A 361 -12.35 -15.55 -21.24
C ALA A 361 -13.65 -16.07 -20.59
N PRO A 362 -13.72 -17.35 -20.17
CA PRO A 362 -14.92 -17.92 -19.59
C PRO A 362 -15.31 -17.13 -18.34
N LYS A 363 -16.52 -16.56 -18.35
CA LYS A 363 -17.13 -15.94 -17.17
C LYS A 363 -16.99 -16.93 -16.01
N ARG A 364 -16.22 -16.57 -14.97
CA ARG A 364 -16.13 -17.33 -13.73
C ARG A 364 -17.54 -17.72 -13.30
N THR A 365 -17.87 -19.01 -13.39
CA THR A 365 -19.13 -19.55 -12.91
C THR A 365 -19.19 -19.30 -11.41
N ASN A 366 -20.09 -18.42 -10.99
CA ASN A 366 -20.47 -18.31 -9.58
C ASN A 366 -20.98 -19.68 -9.13
N THR A 367 -20.16 -20.40 -8.37
CA THR A 367 -20.60 -21.59 -7.66
C THR A 367 -21.65 -21.16 -6.65
N ARG A 368 -22.94 -21.29 -7.01
CA ARG A 368 -24.04 -21.21 -6.06
C ARG A 368 -23.86 -22.33 -5.04
N LEU A 369 -23.44 -21.96 -3.83
CA LEU A 369 -23.61 -22.81 -2.65
C LEU A 369 -25.12 -23.00 -2.44
N THR A 370 -25.64 -24.14 -2.86
CA THR A 370 -26.96 -24.62 -2.47
C THR A 370 -26.93 -25.01 -0.99
N THR A 371 -27.50 -24.16 -0.14
CA THR A 371 -27.79 -24.48 1.25
C THR A 371 -28.88 -25.56 1.29
N ARG A 372 -28.52 -26.76 1.75
CA ARG A 372 -29.50 -27.78 2.16
C ARG A 372 -30.01 -27.42 3.56
N SER A 373 -31.27 -27.06 3.68
CA SER A 373 -32.01 -27.13 4.94
C SER A 373 -32.08 -28.58 5.41
N ARG A 374 -31.65 -28.84 6.64
CA ARG A 374 -32.14 -29.96 7.45
C ARG A 374 -32.89 -29.36 8.64
N LEU A 375 -34.21 -29.59 8.62
CA LEU A 375 -35.06 -29.56 9.80
C LEU A 375 -34.72 -30.77 10.66
N LEU A 376 -34.42 -30.52 11.94
CA LEU A 376 -34.90 -31.28 13.08
C LEU A 376 -35.27 -30.27 14.17
#